data_AF-A0A847PPD8-F1
#
_entry.id   AF-A0A847PPD8-F1
#
_cell.length_a   1.000
_cell.length_b   1.000
_cell.length_c   1.000
_cell.angle_alpha   90.00
_cell.angle_beta   90.00
_cell.angle_gamma   90.00
#
_symmetry.space_group_name_H-M   'P 1'
#
loop_
_entity.id
_entity.type
_entity.pdbx_description
1 polymer ?
#
loop_
_entity_poly.entity_id
_entity_poly.type
_entity_poly.pdbx_seq_one_letter_code
_entity_poly.pdbx_strand_id
1 'polypeptide(L)'
;MLIPFSGIVASAIIVEPATHIEVYNGTEWVIYELADTTKPLPQGMTWNASKERLELNGYKGGSFRQRNIPETRNSISIYVEGSNVVNGYIKFFGGIKIAGSKNASLTVNTKDFFASITGIRELTDIELNVKTDIDAASGLHDDQPVMGVNTAIEPGSEGCKLVLKGKARLNIDVKSKRGIEEVDAIGVASDLELNDDSSVYINVFGDEKIRSVYGVLGKLTLKGTGDCIIKTSSDNTSSFTEACAVHPKAGEPVVTNPSIYKVFGKWDEKEVKYLNAAKARCEKNKWTKGEKEGLTFTSYYDFSQFENVKVDGKELSKDDYIEKEGSTIIYLKPSYLETLTVGTHDLEINFDAQVAMFTSKAQFEVLAKEEIAPTDDPTNLIEQVALLIGLGGFAAVAGVVRRKEDK
;
A
#
# COMPACT_ATOMS: atom_id res chain seq x y z
N MET A 1 -17.07 40.95 -44.19
CA MET A 1 -16.13 41.27 -43.10
C MET A 1 -15.87 39.95 -42.36
N LEU A 2 -14.74 39.31 -42.63
CA LEU A 2 -14.33 38.05 -42.01
C LEU A 2 -13.66 38.35 -40.66
N ILE A 3 -14.13 37.70 -39.60
CA ILE A 3 -13.48 37.72 -38.28
C ILE A 3 -12.44 36.59 -38.31
N PRO A 4 -11.14 36.84 -38.04
CA PRO A 4 -10.19 35.75 -37.93
C PRO A 4 -10.39 35.04 -36.59
N PHE A 5 -10.60 33.73 -36.65
CA PHE A 5 -10.44 32.82 -35.51
C PHE A 5 -8.96 32.82 -35.12
N SER A 6 -8.59 33.43 -34.00
CA SER A 6 -7.30 33.19 -33.37
C SER A 6 -7.36 31.81 -32.70
N GLY A 7 -6.83 30.80 -33.39
CA GLY A 7 -6.57 29.50 -32.79
C GLY A 7 -5.61 29.65 -31.62
N ILE A 8 -6.08 29.34 -30.41
CA ILE A 8 -5.22 29.07 -29.27
C ILE A 8 -4.55 27.73 -29.58
N VAL A 9 -3.33 27.77 -30.11
CA VAL A 9 -2.47 26.60 -30.18
C VAL A 9 -1.97 26.39 -28.75
N ALA A 10 -2.55 25.42 -28.03
CA ALA A 10 -2.00 24.98 -26.76
C ALA A 10 -0.58 24.49 -27.04
N SER A 11 0.42 25.31 -26.70
CA SER A 11 1.82 24.93 -26.81
C SER A 11 2.06 23.80 -25.82
N ALA A 12 2.40 22.62 -26.33
CA ALA A 12 2.78 21.50 -25.48
C ALA A 12 3.97 21.92 -24.61
N ILE A 13 3.82 21.87 -23.28
CA ILE A 13 4.92 22.10 -22.36
C ILE A 13 5.95 21.00 -22.61
N ILE A 14 7.15 21.38 -23.05
CA ILE A 14 8.27 20.44 -23.19
C ILE A 14 8.72 20.07 -21.77
N VAL A 15 8.65 18.77 -21.44
CA VAL A 15 9.10 18.22 -20.15
C VAL A 15 10.48 17.61 -20.35
N GLU A 16 11.50 18.20 -19.75
CA GLU A 16 12.88 17.71 -19.86
C GLU A 16 13.20 16.69 -18.75
N PRO A 17 14.11 15.72 -18.97
CA PRO A 17 14.64 14.89 -17.90
C PRO A 17 15.40 15.70 -16.84
N ALA A 18 15.32 15.30 -15.58
CA ALA A 18 16.13 15.88 -14.53
C ALA A 18 17.62 15.60 -14.78
N THR A 19 18.44 16.66 -14.77
CA THR A 19 19.91 16.57 -14.76
C THR A 19 20.49 16.74 -13.36
N HIS A 20 19.69 17.27 -12.43
CA HIS A 20 20.05 17.53 -11.05
C HIS A 20 18.92 17.12 -10.10
N ILE A 21 19.28 16.76 -8.87
CA ILE A 21 18.34 16.57 -7.78
C ILE A 21 18.81 17.30 -6.52
N GLU A 22 17.87 17.69 -5.68
CA GLU A 22 18.14 18.12 -4.30
C GLU A 22 17.76 16.98 -3.36
N VAL A 23 18.67 16.61 -2.45
CA VAL A 23 18.41 15.60 -1.41
C VAL A 23 18.58 16.23 -0.04
N TYR A 24 17.60 16.04 0.84
CA TYR A 24 17.66 16.50 2.22
C TYR A 24 18.47 15.49 3.06
N ASN A 25 19.57 15.95 3.66
CA ASN A 25 20.46 15.11 4.45
C ASN A 25 20.09 15.03 5.94
N GLY A 26 18.98 15.66 6.35
CA GLY A 26 18.59 15.80 7.75
C GLY A 26 18.87 17.19 8.35
N THR A 27 19.62 18.04 7.65
CA THR A 27 19.93 19.42 8.09
C THR A 27 19.65 20.41 6.98
N GLU A 28 20.11 20.12 5.76
CA GLU A 28 19.99 21.02 4.62
C GLU A 28 19.69 20.27 3.31
N TRP A 29 19.35 21.02 2.28
CA TRP A 29 19.18 20.52 0.92
C TRP A 29 20.51 20.56 0.18
N VAL A 30 21.00 19.40 -0.27
CA VAL A 30 22.24 19.28 -1.04
C VAL A 30 21.91 19.00 -2.51
N ILE A 31 22.48 19.80 -3.41
CA ILE A 31 22.32 19.61 -4.86
C ILE A 31 23.32 18.58 -5.38
N TYR A 32 22.84 17.62 -6.16
CA TYR A 32 23.64 16.65 -6.90
C TYR A 32 23.38 16.79 -8.40
N GLU A 33 24.44 16.82 -9.18
CA GLU A 33 24.37 16.60 -10.63
C GLU A 33 24.38 15.09 -10.86
N LEU A 34 23.36 14.57 -11.56
CA LEU A 34 23.13 13.13 -11.64
C LEU A 34 24.24 12.40 -12.41
N ALA A 35 24.78 13.03 -13.45
CA ALA A 35 25.85 12.47 -14.27
C ALA A 35 27.27 12.69 -13.69
N ASP A 36 27.41 13.47 -12.62
CA ASP A 36 28.70 13.77 -12.02
C ASP A 36 29.16 12.62 -11.09
N THR A 37 30.18 11.89 -11.55
CA THR A 37 30.77 10.78 -10.78
C THR A 37 31.75 11.26 -9.69
N THR A 38 32.15 12.53 -9.70
CA THR A 38 33.08 13.09 -8.70
C THR A 38 32.36 13.47 -7.41
N LYS A 39 31.05 13.70 -7.47
CA LYS A 39 30.19 13.96 -6.32
C LYS A 39 29.15 12.84 -6.17
N PRO A 40 29.50 11.74 -5.47
CA PRO A 40 28.61 10.59 -5.38
C PRO A 40 27.31 10.97 -4.70
N LEU A 41 26.22 10.38 -5.20
CA LEU A 41 24.91 10.44 -4.57
C LEU A 41 24.94 9.80 -3.17
N PRO A 42 23.96 10.11 -2.30
CA PRO A 42 23.85 9.50 -0.98
C PRO A 42 23.84 7.96 -1.02
N GLN A 43 24.22 7.33 0.09
CA GLN A 43 24.21 5.88 0.20
C GLN A 43 22.86 5.27 -0.19
N GLY A 44 22.88 4.26 -1.06
CA GLY A 44 21.69 3.60 -1.57
C GLY A 44 21.02 4.32 -2.75
N MET A 45 21.58 5.43 -3.23
CA MET A 45 21.22 6.10 -4.48
C MET A 45 22.35 6.02 -5.48
N THR A 46 22.05 5.69 -6.73
CA THR A 46 22.99 5.79 -7.85
C THR A 46 22.30 6.31 -9.10
N TRP A 47 23.04 6.94 -10.00
CA TRP A 47 22.51 7.34 -11.31
C TRP A 47 22.96 6.33 -12.36
N ASN A 48 22.00 5.80 -13.13
CA ASN A 48 22.28 4.95 -14.27
C ASN A 48 22.17 5.78 -15.54
N ALA A 49 23.30 6.30 -16.02
CA ALA A 49 23.35 7.13 -17.22
C ALA A 49 22.86 6.40 -18.48
N SER A 50 23.12 5.10 -18.60
CA SER A 50 22.69 4.31 -19.78
C SER A 50 21.18 4.15 -19.90
N LYS A 51 20.47 4.25 -18.76
CA LYS A 51 19.00 4.12 -18.68
C LYS A 51 18.32 5.41 -18.27
N GLU A 52 19.08 6.49 -18.10
CA GLU A 52 18.62 7.82 -17.65
C GLU A 52 17.66 7.75 -16.45
N ARG A 53 18.07 7.03 -15.39
CA ARG A 53 17.24 6.80 -14.21
C ARG A 53 18.04 6.81 -12.91
N LEU A 54 17.37 7.22 -11.84
CA LEU A 54 17.87 7.09 -10.47
C LEU A 54 17.58 5.65 -9.99
N GLU A 55 18.57 4.97 -9.43
CA GLU A 55 18.43 3.63 -8.87
C GLU A 55 18.54 3.69 -7.34
N LEU A 56 17.52 3.17 -6.65
CA LEU A 56 17.43 3.07 -5.20
C LEU A 56 17.65 1.63 -4.77
N ASN A 57 18.71 1.39 -4.00
CA ASN A 57 19.01 0.07 -3.46
C ASN A 57 19.49 0.21 -2.01
N GLY A 58 18.56 0.01 -1.08
CA GLY A 58 18.80 0.20 0.35
C GLY A 58 18.87 1.65 0.80
N TYR A 59 18.33 2.61 0.03
CA TYR A 59 18.24 4.01 0.45
C TYR A 59 17.39 4.13 1.72
N LYS A 60 17.94 4.81 2.73
CA LYS A 60 17.27 5.11 4.00
C LYS A 60 17.62 6.54 4.40
N GLY A 61 16.97 7.52 3.77
CA GLY A 61 17.33 8.92 3.91
C GLY A 61 16.14 9.88 3.85
N GLY A 62 16.43 11.17 3.75
CA GLY A 62 15.43 12.23 3.71
C GLY A 62 14.76 12.40 2.34
N SER A 63 13.92 13.42 2.26
CA SER A 63 13.26 13.86 1.02
C SER A 63 14.23 14.07 -0.14
N PHE A 64 13.73 13.92 -1.37
CA PHE A 64 14.45 14.40 -2.54
C PHE A 64 13.49 14.97 -3.59
N ARG A 65 13.95 15.98 -4.34
CA ARG A 65 13.10 16.75 -5.25
C ARG A 65 13.86 17.27 -6.47
N GLN A 66 13.12 17.71 -7.47
CA GLN A 66 13.69 18.56 -8.52
C GLN A 66 14.22 19.86 -7.92
N ARG A 67 15.28 20.42 -8.51
CA ARG A 67 15.76 21.74 -8.16
C ARG A 67 14.67 22.79 -8.43
N ASN A 68 14.50 23.74 -7.51
CA ASN A 68 13.49 24.78 -7.64
C ASN A 68 13.93 25.85 -8.67
N ILE A 69 13.76 25.54 -9.96
CA ILE A 69 13.92 26.51 -11.05
C ILE A 69 12.50 26.80 -11.59
N PRO A 70 12.01 28.06 -11.50
CA PRO A 70 10.60 28.42 -11.75
C PRO A 70 10.04 28.02 -13.13
N GLU A 71 10.90 27.72 -14.09
CA GLU A 71 10.55 27.51 -15.50
C GLU A 71 10.65 26.05 -15.95
N THR A 72 11.22 25.15 -15.13
CA THR A 72 11.52 23.77 -15.54
C THR A 72 10.64 22.76 -14.81
N ARG A 73 9.79 22.05 -15.57
CA ARG A 73 9.06 20.88 -15.07
C ARG A 73 9.83 19.63 -15.48
N ASN A 74 10.73 19.17 -14.61
CA ASN A 74 11.59 18.03 -14.95
C ASN A 74 10.93 16.72 -14.57
N SER A 75 11.08 15.72 -15.45
CA SER A 75 10.67 14.36 -15.17
C SER A 75 11.84 13.53 -14.63
N ILE A 76 11.53 12.48 -13.88
CA ILE A 76 12.53 11.52 -13.41
C ILE A 76 11.98 10.09 -13.48
N SER A 77 12.84 9.17 -13.90
CA SER A 77 12.60 7.74 -13.77
C SER A 77 13.36 7.21 -12.56
N ILE A 78 12.70 6.41 -11.72
CA ILE A 78 13.26 5.79 -10.52
C ILE A 78 13.13 4.28 -10.66
N TYR A 79 14.23 3.55 -10.47
CA TYR A 79 14.25 2.11 -10.36
C TYR A 79 14.56 1.69 -8.94
N VAL A 80 13.78 0.78 -8.37
CA VAL A 80 13.90 0.37 -6.97
C VAL A 80 14.30 -1.09 -6.89
N GLU A 81 15.33 -1.37 -6.10
CA GLU A 81 15.79 -2.72 -5.76
C GLU A 81 15.75 -2.91 -4.25
N GLY A 82 15.37 -4.12 -3.81
CA GLY A 82 15.23 -4.41 -2.38
C GLY A 82 14.25 -3.48 -1.67
N SER A 83 14.53 -3.14 -0.42
CA SER A 83 13.66 -2.29 0.41
C SER A 83 14.29 -0.94 0.67
N ASN A 84 13.53 0.12 0.40
CA ASN A 84 13.98 1.51 0.49
C ASN A 84 12.99 2.33 1.33
N VAL A 85 13.51 3.34 2.03
CA VAL A 85 12.74 4.24 2.89
C VAL A 85 13.14 5.68 2.63
N VAL A 86 12.14 6.53 2.37
CA VAL A 86 12.25 7.98 2.31
C VAL A 86 11.49 8.55 3.50
N ASN A 87 12.20 9.20 4.41
CA ASN A 87 11.61 9.93 5.54
C ASN A 87 11.44 11.40 5.14
N GLY A 88 10.28 11.73 4.59
CA GLY A 88 9.99 12.99 3.94
C GLY A 88 9.19 12.76 2.65
N TYR A 89 9.46 13.55 1.62
CA TYR A 89 8.67 13.56 0.38
C TYR A 89 9.54 13.37 -0.88
N ILE A 90 8.87 13.02 -1.99
CA ILE A 90 9.47 12.97 -3.33
C ILE A 90 8.72 13.93 -4.26
N LYS A 91 9.39 14.91 -4.88
CA LYS A 91 8.69 15.95 -5.68
C LYS A 91 9.35 16.24 -7.03
N PHE A 92 8.66 15.94 -8.13
CA PHE A 92 9.07 16.27 -9.51
C PHE A 92 7.85 16.62 -10.37
N PHE A 93 7.63 17.90 -10.62
CA PHE A 93 6.41 18.40 -11.28
C PHE A 93 6.30 18.01 -12.76
N GLY A 94 7.42 17.66 -13.42
CA GLY A 94 7.42 17.15 -14.80
C GLY A 94 7.00 15.68 -14.91
N GLY A 95 7.02 14.92 -13.82
CA GLY A 95 6.56 13.54 -13.81
C GLY A 95 7.53 12.59 -13.11
N ILE A 96 6.99 11.61 -12.39
CA ILE A 96 7.77 10.49 -11.83
C ILE A 96 7.25 9.19 -12.42
N LYS A 97 8.16 8.35 -12.91
CA LYS A 97 7.89 6.93 -13.18
C LYS A 97 8.71 6.09 -12.21
N ILE A 98 8.07 5.19 -11.47
CA ILE A 98 8.77 4.29 -10.54
C ILE A 98 8.56 2.85 -11.00
N ALA A 99 9.66 2.13 -11.17
CA ALA A 99 9.65 0.71 -11.48
C ALA A 99 10.47 -0.08 -10.45
N GLY A 100 10.07 -1.31 -10.15
CA GLY A 100 10.74 -2.17 -9.18
C GLY A 100 11.42 -3.40 -9.80
N SER A 101 12.42 -3.93 -9.11
CA SER A 101 12.81 -5.33 -9.26
C SER A 101 11.79 -6.26 -8.60
N LYS A 102 11.92 -7.58 -8.78
CA LYS A 102 11.12 -8.56 -8.04
C LYS A 102 11.19 -8.28 -6.53
N ASN A 103 10.02 -8.20 -5.88
CA ASN A 103 9.86 -7.93 -4.46
C ASN A 103 10.43 -6.58 -3.98
N ALA A 104 10.70 -5.64 -4.89
CA ALA A 104 11.16 -4.30 -4.51
C ALA A 104 10.06 -3.53 -3.77
N SER A 105 10.46 -2.78 -2.74
CA SER A 105 9.56 -1.91 -2.00
C SER A 105 10.17 -0.53 -1.76
N LEU A 106 9.31 0.48 -1.86
CA LEU A 106 9.63 1.86 -1.50
C LEU A 106 8.61 2.32 -0.46
N THR A 107 9.09 2.74 0.71
CA THR A 107 8.25 3.36 1.73
C THR A 107 8.54 4.86 1.79
N VAL A 108 7.52 5.69 1.73
CA VAL A 108 7.60 7.15 1.91
C VAL A 108 6.82 7.50 3.17
N ASN A 109 7.53 7.97 4.21
CA ASN A 109 6.95 8.38 5.48
C ASN A 109 6.99 9.92 5.58
N THR A 110 5.83 10.56 5.61
CA THR A 110 5.72 12.02 5.63
C THR A 110 5.04 12.48 6.92
N LYS A 111 5.59 13.55 7.50
CA LYS A 111 4.96 14.32 8.59
C LYS A 111 4.75 15.78 8.21
N ASP A 112 5.00 16.12 6.94
CA ASP A 112 4.95 17.47 6.40
C ASP A 112 3.59 17.74 5.73
N PHE A 113 3.20 19.00 5.68
CA PHE A 113 1.93 19.49 5.16
C PHE A 113 1.97 19.70 3.65
N PHE A 114 2.20 18.63 2.89
CA PHE A 114 2.15 18.61 1.42
C PHE A 114 1.95 17.18 0.91
N ALA A 115 1.70 17.03 -0.40
CA ALA A 115 1.78 15.74 -1.06
C ALA A 115 3.09 15.00 -0.73
N SER A 116 2.97 13.77 -0.20
CA SER A 116 4.12 12.90 0.07
C SER A 116 4.88 12.57 -1.20
N ILE A 117 4.15 12.38 -2.29
CA ILE A 117 4.72 12.23 -3.62
C ILE A 117 4.00 13.16 -4.60
N THR A 118 4.75 14.10 -5.18
CA THR A 118 4.24 15.01 -6.21
C THR A 118 4.82 14.66 -7.57
N GLY A 119 3.94 14.55 -8.57
CA GLY A 119 4.29 14.32 -9.97
C GLY A 119 4.21 12.88 -10.43
N ILE A 120 3.89 11.92 -9.56
CA ILE A 120 3.91 10.50 -9.94
C ILE A 120 2.86 10.15 -10.99
N ARG A 121 3.31 9.51 -12.07
CA ARG A 121 2.49 9.15 -13.25
C ARG A 121 2.35 7.66 -13.43
N GLU A 122 3.38 6.91 -13.05
CA GLU A 122 3.43 5.48 -13.32
C GLU A 122 4.12 4.70 -12.20
N LEU A 123 3.52 3.56 -11.86
CA LEU A 123 4.06 2.53 -10.97
C LEU A 123 4.09 1.19 -11.70
N THR A 124 5.24 0.53 -11.73
CA THR A 124 5.40 -0.77 -12.42
C THR A 124 6.16 -1.75 -11.53
N ASP A 125 5.58 -2.93 -11.27
CA ASP A 125 6.25 -4.07 -10.60
C ASP A 125 6.94 -3.73 -9.26
N ILE A 126 6.35 -2.82 -8.49
CA ILE A 126 6.88 -2.36 -7.18
C ILE A 126 5.78 -2.30 -6.14
N GLU A 127 6.13 -2.56 -4.88
CA GLU A 127 5.30 -2.19 -3.73
C GLU A 127 5.65 -0.79 -3.22
N LEU A 128 4.77 0.18 -3.46
CA LEU A 128 4.88 1.54 -2.93
C LEU A 128 3.99 1.68 -1.69
N ASN A 129 4.61 2.00 -0.55
CA ASN A 129 3.95 2.27 0.72
C ASN A 129 4.05 3.77 1.02
N VAL A 130 2.94 4.50 1.02
CA VAL A 130 2.90 5.92 1.39
C VAL A 130 2.20 6.04 2.73
N LYS A 131 2.90 6.58 3.72
CA LYS A 131 2.39 6.79 5.07
C LYS A 131 2.49 8.27 5.41
N THR A 132 1.34 8.88 5.63
CA THR A 132 1.27 10.26 6.09
C THR A 132 0.74 10.27 7.51
N ASP A 133 1.50 10.83 8.44
CA ASP A 133 1.08 11.00 9.84
C ASP A 133 1.37 12.44 10.26
N ILE A 134 0.39 13.31 10.00
CA ILE A 134 0.48 14.72 10.36
C ILE A 134 -0.15 14.88 11.74
N ASP A 135 0.64 15.35 12.69
CA ASP A 135 0.20 15.76 14.03
C ASP A 135 0.31 17.29 14.14
N ALA A 136 -0.52 17.91 14.98
CA ALA A 136 -0.64 19.36 15.16
C ALA A 136 0.69 20.08 15.49
N ALA A 137 1.69 19.35 15.97
CA ALA A 137 3.03 19.87 16.30
C ALA A 137 4.02 19.90 15.12
N SER A 138 3.67 19.33 13.96
CA SER A 138 4.56 19.30 12.80
C SER A 138 4.58 20.65 12.06
N GLY A 139 5.56 21.48 12.43
CA GLY A 139 6.17 22.51 11.58
C GLY A 139 5.23 23.41 10.79
N LEU A 140 4.57 24.35 11.47
CA LEU A 140 4.19 25.59 10.81
C LEU A 140 5.49 26.34 10.46
N HIS A 141 5.82 26.45 9.17
CA HIS A 141 6.67 27.54 8.74
C HIS A 141 5.79 28.81 8.84
N ASP A 142 6.16 29.73 9.73
CA ASP A 142 5.40 30.95 10.11
C ASP A 142 5.00 31.88 8.95
N ASP A 143 5.44 31.58 7.72
CA ASP A 143 5.46 32.54 6.62
C ASP A 143 4.44 32.24 5.51
N GLN A 144 3.58 31.22 5.61
CA GLN A 144 2.62 30.88 4.55
C GLN A 144 1.18 30.68 5.09
N PRO A 145 0.17 31.36 4.50
CA PRO A 145 -1.22 31.13 4.87
C PRO A 145 -1.59 29.68 4.58
N VAL A 146 -2.02 28.98 5.63
CA VAL A 146 -2.36 27.57 5.60
C VAL A 146 -3.72 27.35 4.93
N MET A 147 -3.75 27.42 3.60
CA MET A 147 -4.77 26.73 2.81
C MET A 147 -4.14 25.43 2.35
N GLY A 148 -4.40 24.31 3.00
CA GLY A 148 -3.77 23.08 2.51
C GLY A 148 -4.50 21.81 2.78
N VAL A 149 -4.14 20.88 1.91
CA VAL A 149 -4.72 19.57 1.71
C VAL A 149 -3.63 18.59 2.12
N ASN A 150 -3.95 17.68 3.04
CA ASN A 150 -3.09 16.57 3.37
C ASN A 150 -3.28 15.47 2.32
N THR A 151 -2.44 15.50 1.29
CA THR A 151 -2.49 14.56 0.17
C THR A 151 -1.39 13.51 0.30
N ALA A 152 -1.67 12.22 0.09
CA ALA A 152 -0.61 11.23 -0.03
C ALA A 152 0.07 11.35 -1.40
N ILE A 153 -0.72 11.32 -2.47
CA ILE A 153 -0.23 11.35 -3.84
C ILE A 153 -0.91 12.46 -4.65
N GLU A 154 -0.10 13.33 -5.23
CA GLU A 154 -0.52 14.37 -6.18
C GLU A 154 0.23 14.17 -7.51
N PRO A 155 -0.37 13.51 -8.52
CA PRO A 155 0.27 13.26 -9.81
C PRO A 155 0.73 14.49 -10.60
N GLY A 156 0.28 15.70 -10.25
CA GLY A 156 0.65 16.97 -10.89
C GLY A 156 -0.58 17.82 -11.26
N SER A 157 -0.42 18.71 -12.24
CA SER A 157 -1.47 19.66 -12.66
C SER A 157 -2.78 19.00 -13.13
N GLU A 158 -3.82 19.79 -13.35
CA GLU A 158 -5.14 19.29 -13.80
C GLU A 158 -5.04 18.36 -15.03
N GLY A 159 -5.80 17.26 -15.04
CA GLY A 159 -5.84 16.27 -16.14
C GLY A 159 -4.76 15.19 -16.09
N CYS A 160 -3.90 15.21 -15.08
CA CYS A 160 -2.91 14.17 -14.84
C CYS A 160 -3.56 12.92 -14.25
N LYS A 161 -3.00 11.73 -14.52
CA LYS A 161 -3.44 10.44 -13.96
C LYS A 161 -2.26 9.63 -13.43
N LEU A 162 -2.52 8.80 -12.42
CA LEU A 162 -1.62 7.78 -11.94
C LEU A 162 -1.99 6.42 -12.54
N VAL A 163 -1.04 5.78 -13.21
CA VAL A 163 -1.22 4.47 -13.86
C VAL A 163 -0.39 3.41 -13.13
N LEU A 164 -1.03 2.35 -12.69
CA LEU A 164 -0.38 1.17 -12.14
C LEU A 164 -0.35 0.06 -13.21
N LYS A 165 0.78 -0.64 -13.30
CA LYS A 165 1.05 -1.69 -14.30
C LYS A 165 1.75 -2.91 -13.69
N GLY A 166 1.72 -4.02 -14.40
CA GLY A 166 2.34 -5.28 -13.99
C GLY A 166 1.79 -5.75 -12.64
N LYS A 167 2.68 -6.02 -11.69
CA LYS A 167 2.37 -6.43 -10.31
C LYS A 167 2.51 -5.29 -9.30
N ALA A 168 2.42 -4.04 -9.74
CA ALA A 168 2.53 -2.89 -8.85
C ALA A 168 1.48 -2.95 -7.72
N ARG A 169 1.90 -2.61 -6.50
CA ARG A 169 1.03 -2.52 -5.32
C ARG A 169 1.18 -1.13 -4.71
N LEU A 170 0.09 -0.41 -4.58
CA LEU A 170 0.08 0.90 -3.92
C LEU A 170 -0.69 0.80 -2.61
N ASN A 171 0.01 1.02 -1.50
CA ASN A 171 -0.57 1.07 -0.17
C ASN A 171 -0.47 2.51 0.34
N ILE A 172 -1.61 3.08 0.73
CA ILE A 172 -1.69 4.44 1.27
C ILE A 172 -2.34 4.37 2.65
N ASP A 173 -1.67 4.93 3.65
CA ASP A 173 -2.22 5.18 5.00
C ASP A 173 -2.04 6.67 5.31
N VAL A 174 -3.15 7.41 5.30
CA VAL A 174 -3.17 8.83 5.66
C VAL A 174 -3.83 8.98 7.01
N LYS A 175 -3.10 9.55 7.97
CA LYS A 175 -3.58 9.97 9.28
C LYS A 175 -3.37 11.47 9.39
N SER A 176 -4.48 12.19 9.47
CA SER A 176 -4.48 13.64 9.58
C SER A 176 -5.07 14.02 10.93
N LYS A 177 -4.19 14.38 11.88
CA LYS A 177 -4.55 14.82 13.22
C LYS A 177 -4.13 16.26 13.40
N ARG A 178 -5.07 17.20 13.54
CA ARG A 178 -4.75 18.62 13.54
C ARG A 178 -5.50 19.39 14.60
N GLY A 179 -4.80 20.38 15.15
CA GLY A 179 -5.38 21.42 15.99
C GLY A 179 -6.08 22.55 15.22
N ILE A 180 -5.99 22.57 13.88
CA ILE A 180 -6.42 23.68 13.01
C ILE A 180 -7.52 23.18 12.06
N GLU A 181 -8.60 23.94 11.96
CA GLU A 181 -9.81 23.64 11.19
C GLU A 181 -9.57 23.74 9.66
N GLU A 182 -10.43 23.12 8.86
CA GLU A 182 -10.57 23.30 7.40
C GLU A 182 -9.56 22.61 6.44
N VAL A 183 -8.87 21.55 6.86
CA VAL A 183 -7.99 20.75 5.98
C VAL A 183 -8.74 19.55 5.40
N ASP A 184 -8.48 19.20 4.14
CA ASP A 184 -8.92 17.93 3.55
C ASP A 184 -7.82 16.88 3.65
N ALA A 185 -8.18 15.63 3.94
CA ALA A 185 -7.29 14.47 3.90
C ALA A 185 -7.57 13.62 2.66
N ILE A 186 -6.55 13.35 1.85
CA ILE A 186 -6.70 12.78 0.51
C ILE A 186 -5.68 11.67 0.26
N GLY A 187 -6.14 10.51 -0.20
CA GLY A 187 -5.27 9.45 -0.68
C GLY A 187 -4.59 9.82 -2.01
N VAL A 188 -5.37 9.89 -3.09
CA VAL A 188 -4.90 10.23 -4.44
C VAL A 188 -5.68 11.41 -5.01
N ALA A 189 -5.00 12.52 -5.24
CA ALA A 189 -5.61 13.77 -5.73
C ALA A 189 -5.73 13.84 -7.28
N SER A 190 -6.12 12.74 -7.95
CA SER A 190 -6.10 12.62 -9.41
C SER A 190 -6.80 11.33 -9.89
N ASP A 191 -6.93 11.16 -11.20
CA ASP A 191 -7.39 9.92 -11.82
C ASP A 191 -6.45 8.75 -11.49
N LEU A 192 -7.04 7.59 -11.23
CA LEU A 192 -6.34 6.36 -10.89
C LEU A 192 -6.71 5.24 -11.87
N GLU A 193 -5.71 4.66 -12.52
CA GLU A 193 -5.88 3.58 -13.49
C GLU A 193 -5.06 2.35 -13.07
N LEU A 194 -5.74 1.21 -12.92
CA LEU A 194 -5.12 -0.08 -12.61
C LEU A 194 -5.15 -0.98 -13.86
N ASN A 195 -3.97 -1.42 -14.29
CA ASN A 195 -3.78 -2.39 -15.38
C ASN A 195 -3.22 -3.72 -14.85
N ASP A 196 -3.22 -4.75 -15.70
CA ASP A 196 -2.57 -6.04 -15.44
C ASP A 196 -2.98 -6.65 -14.08
N ASP A 197 -2.04 -7.05 -13.22
CA ASP A 197 -2.32 -7.62 -11.90
C ASP A 197 -2.12 -6.60 -10.77
N SER A 198 -2.08 -5.30 -11.11
CA SER A 198 -1.76 -4.24 -10.15
C SER A 198 -2.90 -3.97 -9.17
N SER A 199 -2.57 -3.71 -7.91
CA SER A 199 -3.54 -3.56 -6.82
C SER A 199 -3.33 -2.27 -6.03
N VAL A 200 -4.41 -1.75 -5.44
CA VAL A 200 -4.37 -0.57 -4.58
C VAL A 200 -5.14 -0.80 -3.28
N TYR A 201 -4.57 -0.29 -2.19
CA TYR A 201 -5.15 -0.30 -0.85
C TYR A 201 -4.99 1.11 -0.26
N ILE A 202 -6.09 1.85 -0.15
CA ILE A 202 -6.10 3.23 0.36
C ILE A 202 -6.90 3.26 1.65
N ASN A 203 -6.26 3.68 2.73
CA ASN A 203 -6.92 4.02 3.98
C ASN A 203 -6.64 5.50 4.28
N VAL A 204 -7.70 6.28 4.45
CA VAL A 204 -7.60 7.70 4.78
C VAL A 204 -8.42 7.97 6.03
N PHE A 205 -7.78 8.52 7.04
CA PHE A 205 -8.38 8.89 8.31
C PHE A 205 -8.17 10.38 8.59
N GLY A 206 -9.26 11.06 8.94
CA GLY A 206 -9.23 12.42 9.49
C GLY A 206 -9.73 12.45 10.93
N ASP A 207 -9.15 13.29 11.77
CA ASP A 207 -9.69 13.56 13.10
C ASP A 207 -10.90 14.52 13.06
N GLU A 208 -11.38 14.93 14.24
CA GLU A 208 -12.53 15.79 14.42
C GLU A 208 -12.42 17.18 13.77
N LYS A 209 -11.21 17.61 13.37
CA LYS A 209 -10.97 18.94 12.77
C LYS A 209 -10.80 18.90 11.25
N ILE A 210 -10.71 17.70 10.67
CA ILE A 210 -10.60 17.52 9.23
C ILE A 210 -11.95 17.81 8.57
N ARG A 211 -11.93 18.65 7.53
CA ARG A 211 -13.13 19.10 6.80
C ARG A 211 -13.69 18.01 5.91
N SER A 212 -12.83 17.30 5.19
CA SER A 212 -13.24 16.24 4.27
C SER A 212 -12.15 15.18 4.15
N VAL A 213 -12.58 13.94 3.92
CA VAL A 213 -11.72 12.77 3.82
C VAL A 213 -12.07 12.03 2.53
N TYR A 214 -11.11 11.95 1.61
CA TYR A 214 -11.30 11.36 0.30
C TYR A 214 -10.26 10.29 0.00
N GLY A 215 -10.71 9.17 -0.56
CA GLY A 215 -9.81 8.14 -1.08
C GLY A 215 -9.14 8.59 -2.38
N VAL A 216 -9.95 8.85 -3.40
CA VAL A 216 -9.51 9.28 -4.74
C VAL A 216 -10.33 10.49 -5.19
N LEU A 217 -9.70 11.56 -5.68
CA LEU A 217 -10.43 12.73 -6.19
C LEU A 217 -10.87 12.62 -7.65
N GLY A 218 -10.13 11.84 -8.46
CA GLY A 218 -10.39 11.69 -9.88
C GLY A 218 -11.19 10.44 -10.24
N LYS A 219 -11.17 10.11 -11.54
CA LYS A 219 -11.80 8.90 -12.08
C LYS A 219 -11.05 7.65 -11.66
N LEU A 220 -11.78 6.59 -11.33
CA LEU A 220 -11.25 5.24 -11.20
C LEU A 220 -11.45 4.46 -12.49
N THR A 221 -10.38 3.86 -13.01
CA THR A 221 -10.43 2.93 -14.14
C THR A 221 -9.76 1.61 -13.79
N LEU A 222 -10.53 0.52 -13.86
CA LEU A 222 -10.06 -0.85 -13.61
C LEU A 222 -10.01 -1.62 -14.94
N LYS A 223 -8.80 -1.83 -15.45
CA LYS A 223 -8.51 -2.62 -16.67
C LYS A 223 -7.86 -3.96 -16.34
N GLY A 224 -7.28 -4.08 -15.15
CA GLY A 224 -6.58 -5.27 -14.68
C GLY A 224 -7.45 -6.25 -13.87
N THR A 225 -6.77 -7.09 -13.10
CA THR A 225 -7.32 -8.13 -12.23
C THR A 225 -6.92 -7.94 -10.76
N GLY A 226 -6.10 -6.94 -10.45
CA GLY A 226 -5.70 -6.68 -9.07
C GLY A 226 -6.84 -6.09 -8.24
N ASP A 227 -6.72 -6.21 -6.93
CA ASP A 227 -7.73 -5.71 -5.99
C ASP A 227 -7.65 -4.19 -5.86
N CYS A 228 -8.80 -3.54 -5.67
CA CYS A 228 -8.87 -2.13 -5.33
C CYS A 228 -9.73 -1.97 -4.08
N ILE A 229 -9.12 -1.57 -2.98
CA ILE A 229 -9.78 -1.34 -1.69
C ILE A 229 -9.55 0.10 -1.28
N ILE A 230 -10.64 0.84 -1.09
CA ILE A 230 -10.58 2.23 -0.63
C ILE A 230 -11.47 2.35 0.59
N LYS A 231 -10.89 2.86 1.68
CA LYS A 231 -11.57 3.09 2.95
C LYS A 231 -11.28 4.49 3.43
N THR A 232 -12.32 5.16 3.88
CA THR A 232 -12.26 6.48 4.46
C THR A 232 -12.99 6.50 5.79
N SER A 233 -12.44 7.22 6.76
CA SER A 233 -13.05 7.42 8.07
C SER A 233 -12.72 8.80 8.62
N SER A 234 -13.61 9.31 9.45
CA SER A 234 -13.44 10.61 10.09
C SER A 234 -14.08 10.60 11.47
N ASP A 235 -13.39 11.20 12.45
CA ASP A 235 -13.99 11.50 13.75
C ASP A 235 -14.93 12.72 13.65
N ASN A 236 -14.78 13.56 12.61
CA ASN A 236 -15.68 14.67 12.33
C ASN A 236 -16.97 14.17 11.66
N THR A 237 -18.06 14.11 12.42
CA THR A 237 -19.37 13.67 11.89
C THR A 237 -19.97 14.59 10.83
N SER A 238 -19.47 15.82 10.71
CA SER A 238 -19.90 16.82 9.73
C SER A 238 -19.00 16.86 8.49
N SER A 239 -17.95 16.06 8.44
CA SER A 239 -17.05 16.00 7.28
C SER A 239 -17.64 15.18 6.13
N PHE A 240 -17.36 15.61 4.89
CA PHE A 240 -17.57 14.74 3.72
C PHE A 240 -16.54 13.63 3.77
N THR A 241 -16.97 12.39 3.96
CA THR A 241 -16.09 11.21 4.09
C THR A 241 -16.53 10.19 3.04
N GLU A 242 -15.77 10.08 1.96
CA GLU A 242 -16.18 9.31 0.78
C GLU A 242 -14.96 8.66 0.11
N ALA A 243 -15.12 7.44 -0.42
CA ALA A 243 -14.06 6.79 -1.20
C ALA A 243 -13.69 7.61 -2.45
N CYS A 244 -14.62 8.39 -2.98
CA CYS A 244 -14.39 9.37 -4.03
C CYS A 244 -15.00 10.72 -3.65
N ALA A 245 -14.32 11.83 -3.97
CA ALA A 245 -14.97 13.12 -3.89
C ALA A 245 -16.07 13.23 -4.96
N VAL A 246 -17.23 13.80 -4.60
CA VAL A 246 -18.26 14.24 -5.55
C VAL A 246 -17.76 15.39 -6.43
N HIS A 247 -16.73 15.17 -7.25
CA HIS A 247 -16.49 16.04 -8.39
C HIS A 247 -17.47 15.62 -9.49
N PRO A 248 -18.27 16.53 -10.07
CA PRO A 248 -19.21 16.22 -11.17
C PRO A 248 -18.55 15.66 -12.46
N LYS A 249 -17.23 15.44 -12.44
CA LYS A 249 -16.43 14.85 -13.53
C LYS A 249 -15.90 13.45 -13.19
N ALA A 250 -15.93 12.99 -11.94
CA ALA A 250 -15.37 11.70 -11.55
C ALA A 250 -16.21 10.53 -12.10
N GLY A 251 -17.55 10.67 -12.10
CA GLY A 251 -18.46 9.66 -12.64
C GLY A 251 -18.34 8.30 -11.94
N GLU A 252 -19.11 7.32 -12.42
CA GLU A 252 -18.97 5.93 -11.99
C GLU A 252 -17.62 5.34 -12.45
N PRO A 253 -17.00 4.43 -11.67
CA PRO A 253 -15.77 3.76 -12.07
C PRO A 253 -15.92 3.01 -13.39
N VAL A 254 -14.91 3.13 -14.26
CA VAL A 254 -14.86 2.40 -15.53
C VAL A 254 -14.21 1.05 -15.29
N VAL A 255 -15.01 -0.02 -15.25
CA VAL A 255 -14.53 -1.40 -15.07
C VAL A 255 -14.61 -2.14 -16.40
N THR A 256 -13.45 -2.47 -16.98
CA THR A 256 -13.39 -3.08 -18.33
C THR A 256 -13.96 -4.50 -18.34
N ASN A 257 -13.78 -5.25 -17.25
CA ASN A 257 -14.34 -6.58 -17.07
C ASN A 257 -15.01 -6.69 -15.69
N PRO A 258 -16.28 -6.29 -15.55
CA PRO A 258 -16.93 -6.26 -14.24
C PRO A 258 -17.18 -7.65 -13.64
N SER A 259 -17.29 -8.71 -14.45
CA SER A 259 -17.63 -10.05 -13.97
C SER A 259 -16.52 -10.75 -13.17
N ILE A 260 -15.27 -10.28 -13.29
CA ILE A 260 -14.15 -10.82 -12.50
C ILE A 260 -14.08 -10.23 -11.09
N TYR A 261 -14.86 -9.19 -10.81
CA TYR A 261 -14.86 -8.51 -9.52
C TYR A 261 -16.11 -8.84 -8.70
N LYS A 262 -15.89 -9.18 -7.44
CA LYS A 262 -16.91 -9.03 -6.39
C LYS A 262 -16.81 -7.62 -5.82
N VAL A 263 -17.89 -6.86 -5.92
CA VAL A 263 -17.96 -5.46 -5.45
C VAL A 263 -18.67 -5.38 -4.10
N PHE A 264 -18.09 -4.63 -3.16
CA PHE A 264 -18.70 -4.30 -1.86
C PHE A 264 -18.71 -2.78 -1.67
N GLY A 265 -19.81 -2.25 -1.15
CA GLY A 265 -20.02 -0.80 -1.01
C GLY A 265 -20.23 -0.10 -2.35
N LYS A 266 -20.45 1.21 -2.31
CA LYS A 266 -20.56 2.06 -3.50
C LYS A 266 -19.39 3.02 -3.60
N TRP A 267 -19.10 3.47 -4.82
CA TRP A 267 -18.00 4.37 -5.12
C TRP A 267 -18.06 5.70 -4.36
N ASP A 268 -19.26 6.18 -4.06
CA ASP A 268 -19.58 7.39 -3.32
C ASP A 268 -19.79 7.17 -1.80
N GLU A 269 -19.55 5.96 -1.30
CA GLU A 269 -19.64 5.63 0.12
C GLU A 269 -18.26 5.61 0.80
N LYS A 270 -18.22 5.51 2.13
CA LYS A 270 -16.99 5.51 2.94
C LYS A 270 -16.03 4.37 2.62
N GLU A 271 -16.57 3.26 2.12
CA GLU A 271 -15.79 2.08 1.79
C GLU A 271 -16.31 1.47 0.48
N VAL A 272 -15.38 1.19 -0.43
CA VAL A 272 -15.63 0.44 -1.66
C VAL A 272 -14.52 -0.57 -1.89
N LYS A 273 -14.89 -1.77 -2.33
CA LYS A 273 -13.96 -2.85 -2.60
C LYS A 273 -14.29 -3.49 -3.94
N TYR A 274 -13.32 -3.52 -4.84
CA TYR A 274 -13.31 -4.34 -6.05
C TYR A 274 -12.33 -5.49 -5.80
N LEU A 275 -12.87 -6.64 -5.45
CA LEU A 275 -12.07 -7.81 -5.09
C LEU A 275 -12.09 -8.82 -6.23
N ASN A 276 -10.92 -9.25 -6.71
CA ASN A 276 -10.88 -10.29 -7.72
C ASN A 276 -11.50 -11.59 -7.17
N ALA A 277 -12.54 -12.07 -7.83
CA ALA A 277 -13.30 -13.25 -7.45
C ALA A 277 -12.48 -14.54 -7.58
N ALA A 278 -11.51 -14.59 -8.50
CA ALA A 278 -10.58 -15.69 -8.69
C ALA A 278 -9.49 -15.78 -7.60
N LYS A 279 -9.46 -14.83 -6.65
CA LYS A 279 -8.61 -14.92 -5.47
C LYS A 279 -9.46 -15.43 -4.29
N ALA A 280 -9.04 -16.51 -3.65
CA ALA A 280 -9.59 -16.87 -2.35
C ALA A 280 -8.99 -15.96 -1.27
N ARG A 281 -9.79 -15.55 -0.29
CA ARG A 281 -9.35 -14.71 0.83
C ARG A 281 -9.11 -15.59 2.05
N CYS A 282 -7.91 -15.53 2.62
CA CYS A 282 -7.57 -16.24 3.84
C CYS A 282 -7.61 -15.28 5.03
N GLU A 283 -8.31 -15.63 6.11
CA GLU A 283 -8.40 -14.79 7.32
C GLU A 283 -7.05 -14.69 8.04
N LYS A 284 -6.31 -15.80 8.07
CA LYS A 284 -4.98 -15.93 8.66
C LYS A 284 -4.10 -16.68 7.67
N ASN A 285 -3.32 -15.97 6.84
CA ASN A 285 -2.50 -16.60 5.81
C ASN A 285 -1.24 -17.33 6.32
N LYS A 286 -1.11 -17.52 7.65
CA LYS A 286 -0.02 -18.24 8.30
C LYS A 286 -0.59 -19.19 9.35
N TRP A 287 -0.05 -20.40 9.43
CA TRP A 287 -0.46 -21.40 10.40
C TRP A 287 0.75 -22.10 11.01
N THR A 288 0.81 -22.20 12.33
CA THR A 288 1.95 -22.79 13.04
C THR A 288 1.63 -24.23 13.42
N LYS A 289 2.58 -25.15 13.23
CA LYS A 289 2.46 -26.55 13.67
C LYS A 289 1.99 -26.66 15.12
N GLY A 290 1.01 -27.52 15.35
CA GLY A 290 0.36 -27.72 16.65
C GLY A 290 -0.69 -26.66 17.04
N GLU A 291 -1.01 -25.68 16.19
CA GLU A 291 -2.16 -24.81 16.40
C GLU A 291 -3.46 -25.62 16.35
N LYS A 292 -4.40 -25.27 17.23
CA LYS A 292 -5.69 -25.97 17.35
C LYS A 292 -6.74 -25.50 16.35
N GLU A 293 -6.60 -24.28 15.84
CA GLU A 293 -7.49 -23.71 14.85
C GLU A 293 -6.89 -23.89 13.46
N GLY A 294 -7.74 -24.21 12.49
CA GLY A 294 -7.37 -24.37 11.11
C GLY A 294 -7.29 -23.05 10.35
N LEU A 295 -7.33 -23.13 9.02
CA LEU A 295 -7.33 -21.96 8.15
C LEU A 295 -8.65 -21.83 7.39
N THR A 296 -9.28 -20.66 7.49
CA THR A 296 -10.51 -20.32 6.76
C THR A 296 -10.18 -19.56 5.48
N PHE A 297 -10.76 -20.02 4.37
CA PHE A 297 -10.69 -19.41 3.07
C PHE A 297 -12.08 -19.11 2.53
N THR A 298 -12.25 -17.92 1.98
CA THR A 298 -13.50 -17.48 1.37
C THR A 298 -13.31 -17.26 -0.12
N SER A 299 -14.09 -17.96 -0.94
CA SER A 299 -14.25 -17.70 -2.36
C SER A 299 -15.54 -16.92 -2.61
N TYR A 300 -15.52 -16.04 -3.61
CA TYR A 300 -16.68 -15.25 -4.01
C TYR A 300 -17.51 -15.90 -5.13
N TYR A 301 -17.12 -17.10 -5.58
CA TYR A 301 -17.95 -17.92 -6.47
C TYR A 301 -19.07 -18.64 -5.69
N ASP A 302 -20.13 -18.98 -6.43
CA ASP A 302 -21.35 -19.57 -5.88
C ASP A 302 -21.08 -20.96 -5.30
N PHE A 303 -21.60 -21.21 -4.09
CA PHE A 303 -21.43 -22.48 -3.40
C PHE A 303 -22.09 -23.65 -4.14
N SER A 304 -23.19 -23.41 -4.87
CA SER A 304 -23.86 -24.43 -5.69
C SER A 304 -22.99 -24.99 -6.81
N GLN A 305 -21.93 -24.27 -7.19
CA GLN A 305 -20.97 -24.67 -8.21
C GLN A 305 -19.72 -25.33 -7.61
N PHE A 306 -19.58 -25.37 -6.27
CA PHE A 306 -18.39 -25.90 -5.62
C PHE A 306 -18.16 -27.38 -5.93
N GLU A 307 -16.94 -27.71 -6.36
CA GLU A 307 -16.56 -29.06 -6.76
C GLU A 307 -15.59 -29.68 -5.73
N ASN A 308 -14.38 -29.14 -5.63
CA ASN A 308 -13.32 -29.69 -4.79
C ASN A 308 -12.32 -28.61 -4.33
N VAL A 309 -11.43 -29.01 -3.42
CA VAL A 309 -10.31 -28.22 -2.92
C VAL A 309 -9.01 -28.95 -3.24
N LYS A 310 -7.99 -28.20 -3.66
CA LYS A 310 -6.63 -28.70 -3.85
C LYS A 310 -5.65 -27.90 -3.03
N VAL A 311 -4.60 -28.56 -2.55
CA VAL A 311 -3.41 -27.92 -2.00
C VAL A 311 -2.20 -28.46 -2.75
N ASP A 312 -1.35 -27.55 -3.25
CA ASP A 312 -0.20 -27.84 -4.11
C ASP A 312 -0.56 -28.74 -5.32
N GLY A 313 -1.74 -28.50 -5.89
CA GLY A 313 -2.28 -29.25 -7.02
C GLY A 313 -2.87 -30.63 -6.66
N LYS A 314 -2.78 -31.07 -5.41
CA LYS A 314 -3.37 -32.34 -4.93
C LYS A 314 -4.76 -32.10 -4.35
N GLU A 315 -5.73 -32.85 -4.86
CA GLU A 315 -7.10 -32.84 -4.33
C GLU A 315 -7.16 -33.40 -2.90
N LEU A 316 -7.92 -32.70 -2.05
CA LEU A 316 -8.09 -33.04 -0.64
C LEU A 316 -9.23 -34.05 -0.43
N SER A 317 -9.11 -34.87 0.62
CA SER A 317 -10.25 -35.64 1.09
C SER A 317 -11.30 -34.71 1.71
N LYS A 318 -12.59 -35.06 1.61
CA LYS A 318 -13.67 -34.38 2.34
C LYS A 318 -13.46 -34.40 3.86
N ASP A 319 -12.67 -35.34 4.36
CA ASP A 319 -12.29 -35.40 5.78
C ASP A 319 -11.24 -34.35 6.17
N ASP A 320 -10.55 -33.72 5.22
CA ASP A 320 -9.46 -32.76 5.48
C ASP A 320 -9.95 -31.31 5.63
N TYR A 321 -11.19 -31.03 5.23
CA TYR A 321 -11.76 -29.69 5.29
C TYR A 321 -13.26 -29.69 5.65
N ILE A 322 -13.80 -28.49 5.86
CA ILE A 322 -15.25 -28.26 6.03
C ILE A 322 -15.65 -27.15 5.07
N GLU A 323 -16.75 -27.35 4.34
CA GLU A 323 -17.37 -26.35 3.49
C GLU A 323 -18.68 -25.78 4.07
N LYS A 324 -18.98 -24.49 3.82
CA LYS A 324 -20.22 -23.82 4.26
C LYS A 324 -20.84 -22.93 3.16
N GLU A 325 -22.16 -22.80 3.20
CA GLU A 325 -23.00 -22.01 2.26
C GLU A 325 -23.16 -20.53 2.71
N GLY A 326 -23.52 -19.63 1.78
CA GLY A 326 -23.71 -18.17 1.99
C GLY A 326 -22.54 -17.30 1.50
N SER A 327 -21.40 -17.94 1.27
CA SER A 327 -20.20 -17.61 0.48
C SER A 327 -19.42 -18.92 0.50
N THR A 328 -18.69 -19.30 -0.55
CA THR A 328 -17.98 -20.60 -0.50
C THR A 328 -16.83 -20.49 0.50
N ILE A 329 -17.08 -20.95 1.73
CA ILE A 329 -16.14 -20.91 2.85
C ILE A 329 -15.56 -22.30 3.02
N ILE A 330 -14.24 -22.41 2.94
CA ILE A 330 -13.47 -23.64 3.12
C ILE A 330 -12.62 -23.47 4.38
N TYR A 331 -12.85 -24.33 5.36
CA TYR A 331 -12.01 -24.43 6.55
C TYR A 331 -11.11 -25.66 6.43
N LEU A 332 -9.80 -25.45 6.23
CA LEU A 332 -8.82 -26.52 6.28
C LEU A 332 -8.59 -26.93 7.74
N LYS A 333 -8.78 -28.22 8.04
CA LYS A 333 -8.67 -28.71 9.43
C LYS A 333 -7.21 -28.68 9.90
N PRO A 334 -6.95 -28.42 11.20
CA PRO A 334 -5.62 -28.50 11.78
C PRO A 334 -4.92 -29.84 11.51
N SER A 335 -5.66 -30.95 11.57
CA SER A 335 -5.11 -32.30 11.33
C SER A 335 -4.51 -32.44 9.93
N TYR A 336 -5.10 -31.79 8.92
CA TYR A 336 -4.56 -31.76 7.56
C TYR A 336 -3.33 -30.86 7.48
N LEU A 337 -3.39 -29.66 8.05
CA LEU A 337 -2.27 -28.70 8.07
C LEU A 337 -1.04 -29.27 8.79
N GLU A 338 -1.24 -30.12 9.81
CA GLU A 338 -0.18 -30.84 10.50
C GLU A 338 0.57 -31.84 9.59
N THR A 339 0.00 -32.23 8.44
CA THR A 339 0.66 -33.10 7.45
C THR A 339 1.55 -32.36 6.45
N LEU A 340 1.34 -31.04 6.27
CA LEU A 340 2.06 -30.24 5.28
C LEU A 340 3.51 -29.99 5.71
N THR A 341 4.40 -29.77 4.76
CA THR A 341 5.76 -29.31 5.07
C THR A 341 5.74 -27.87 5.61
N VAL A 342 6.81 -27.45 6.29
CA VAL A 342 6.99 -26.02 6.60
C VAL A 342 7.32 -25.29 5.31
N GLY A 343 6.64 -24.17 5.04
CA GLY A 343 6.82 -23.38 3.82
C GLY A 343 5.53 -22.79 3.26
N THR A 344 5.62 -22.24 2.05
CA THR A 344 4.47 -21.68 1.32
C THR A 344 3.75 -22.78 0.53
N HIS A 345 2.43 -22.78 0.62
CA HIS A 345 1.52 -23.72 -0.04
C HIS A 345 0.48 -22.97 -0.87
N ASP A 346 0.08 -23.58 -1.99
CA ASP A 346 -0.94 -23.05 -2.90
C ASP A 346 -2.28 -23.73 -2.65
N LEU A 347 -3.35 -22.96 -2.46
CA LEU A 347 -4.73 -23.45 -2.38
C LEU A 347 -5.46 -23.16 -3.70
N GLU A 348 -6.21 -24.15 -4.18
CA GLU A 348 -7.20 -23.99 -5.25
C GLU A 348 -8.58 -24.46 -4.77
N ILE A 349 -9.61 -23.65 -5.00
CA ILE A 349 -11.02 -24.00 -4.78
C ILE A 349 -11.67 -24.02 -6.16
N ASN A 350 -12.14 -25.19 -6.60
CA ASN A 350 -12.66 -25.40 -7.96
C ASN A 350 -14.18 -25.39 -7.99
N PHE A 351 -14.71 -24.85 -9.08
CA PHE A 351 -16.13 -24.65 -9.31
C PHE A 351 -16.52 -25.12 -10.71
N ASP A 352 -17.57 -25.94 -10.81
CA ASP A 352 -18.20 -26.37 -12.06
C ASP A 352 -19.52 -25.64 -12.27
N ALA A 353 -19.52 -24.67 -13.18
CA ALA A 353 -20.70 -23.91 -13.55
C ALA A 353 -21.45 -24.50 -14.78
N GLN A 354 -21.22 -25.78 -15.12
CA GLN A 354 -21.68 -26.51 -16.31
C GLN A 354 -21.14 -25.98 -17.64
N VAL A 355 -21.11 -24.65 -17.83
CA VAL A 355 -20.65 -23.98 -19.04
C VAL A 355 -19.18 -23.55 -18.97
N ALA A 356 -18.62 -23.48 -17.77
CA ALA A 356 -17.23 -23.11 -17.53
C ALA A 356 -16.76 -23.62 -16.17
N MET A 357 -15.46 -23.90 -16.07
CA MET A 357 -14.78 -24.15 -14.81
C MET A 357 -14.19 -22.84 -14.28
N PHE A 358 -14.36 -22.59 -12.99
CA PHE A 358 -13.72 -21.48 -12.29
C PHE A 358 -12.85 -22.00 -11.16
N THR A 359 -11.79 -21.25 -10.85
CA THR A 359 -10.88 -21.58 -9.75
C THR A 359 -10.56 -20.32 -8.96
N SER A 360 -10.76 -20.40 -7.64
CA SER A 360 -10.25 -19.40 -6.71
C SER A 360 -8.91 -19.86 -6.14
N LYS A 361 -7.92 -18.97 -6.13
CA LYS A 361 -6.55 -19.28 -5.67
C LYS A 361 -6.14 -18.45 -4.47
N ALA A 362 -5.41 -19.06 -3.54
CA ALA A 362 -4.76 -18.38 -2.43
C ALA A 362 -3.40 -19.01 -2.13
N GLN A 363 -2.55 -18.29 -1.40
CA GLN A 363 -1.33 -18.83 -0.82
C GLN A 363 -1.40 -18.70 0.70
N PHE A 364 -0.82 -19.67 1.40
CA PHE A 364 -0.66 -19.64 2.85
C PHE A 364 0.69 -20.22 3.25
N GLU A 365 1.14 -19.91 4.46
CA GLU A 365 2.43 -20.35 5.00
C GLU A 365 2.23 -21.27 6.21
N VAL A 366 2.89 -22.43 6.21
CA VAL A 366 2.98 -23.33 7.36
C VAL A 366 4.32 -23.06 8.06
N LEU A 367 4.27 -22.73 9.34
CA LEU A 367 5.42 -22.40 10.18
C LEU A 367 5.75 -23.55 11.13
N ALA A 368 7.05 -23.72 11.42
CA ALA A 368 7.49 -24.61 12.48
C ALA A 368 7.01 -24.10 13.85
N LYS A 369 6.76 -25.01 14.77
CA LYS A 369 6.54 -24.66 16.18
C LYS A 369 7.87 -24.21 16.78
N GLU A 370 7.90 -23.07 17.46
CA GLU A 370 9.09 -22.67 18.23
C GLU A 370 9.35 -23.70 19.34
N GLU A 371 10.53 -24.33 19.30
CA GLU A 371 11.01 -25.17 20.40
C GLU A 371 11.78 -24.28 21.39
N ILE A 372 11.27 -24.15 22.61
CA ILE A 372 12.06 -23.61 23.72
C ILE A 372 13.09 -24.69 24.07
N ALA A 373 14.36 -24.45 23.78
CA ALA A 373 15.43 -25.31 24.24
C ALA A 373 15.41 -25.36 25.79
N PRO A 374 15.43 -26.54 26.43
CA PRO A 374 15.65 -26.61 27.87
C PRO A 374 17.01 -26.00 28.18
N THR A 375 17.02 -24.93 28.98
CA THR A 375 18.24 -24.27 29.44
C THR A 375 18.63 -24.89 30.78
N ASP A 376 19.66 -25.76 30.76
CA ASP A 376 20.29 -26.31 31.98
C ASP A 376 21.18 -25.28 32.72
N ASP A 377 21.04 -23.99 32.41
CA ASP A 377 21.86 -22.91 32.98
C ASP A 377 20.97 -21.77 33.56
N PRO A 378 20.89 -21.62 34.90
CA PRO A 378 20.03 -20.64 35.55
C PRO A 378 20.46 -19.18 35.31
N THR A 379 21.63 -18.95 34.71
CA THR A 379 22.16 -17.61 34.44
C THR A 379 21.53 -16.94 33.20
N ASN A 380 20.82 -17.71 32.37
CA ASN A 380 20.22 -17.26 31.11
C ASN A 380 18.76 -16.77 31.22
N LEU A 381 18.17 -16.81 32.42
CA LEU A 381 16.78 -16.37 32.66
C LEU A 381 16.60 -14.85 32.51
N ILE A 382 17.65 -14.05 32.76
CA ILE A 382 17.56 -12.58 32.70
C ILE A 382 17.50 -12.07 31.25
N GLU A 383 18.15 -12.74 30.30
CA GLU A 383 18.10 -12.36 28.87
C GLU A 383 16.78 -12.79 28.20
N GLN A 384 16.18 -13.92 28.61
CA GLN A 384 14.87 -14.35 28.10
C GLN A 384 13.71 -13.49 28.65
N VAL A 385 13.82 -12.99 29.89
CA VAL A 385 12.85 -12.03 30.45
C VAL A 385 12.95 -10.66 29.74
N ALA A 386 14.14 -10.26 29.28
CA ALA A 386 14.29 -9.05 28.47
C ALA A 386 13.61 -9.16 27.09
N LEU A 387 13.55 -10.37 26.50
CA LEU A 387 12.82 -10.62 25.26
C LEU A 387 11.29 -10.59 25.45
N LEU A 388 10.79 -11.01 26.62
CA LEU A 388 9.36 -10.98 26.96
C LEU A 388 8.80 -9.55 27.15
N ILE A 389 9.64 -8.58 27.49
CA ILE A 389 9.23 -7.16 27.64
C ILE A 389 8.99 -6.51 26.27
N GLY A 390 9.57 -7.05 25.18
CA GLY A 390 9.35 -6.58 23.81
C GLY A 390 8.02 -6.98 23.18
N LEU A 391 7.26 -7.90 23.79
CA LEU A 391 5.98 -8.44 23.27
C LEU A 391 4.76 -8.11 24.14
N GLY A 392 4.82 -7.00 24.89
CA GLY A 392 3.62 -6.30 25.39
C GLY A 392 2.60 -7.18 26.13
N GLY A 393 2.93 -7.63 27.33
CA GLY A 393 1.97 -8.32 28.20
C GLY A 393 2.35 -8.22 29.68
N PHE A 394 1.91 -7.17 30.36
CA PHE A 394 1.90 -7.12 31.82
C PHE A 394 0.65 -7.86 32.32
N ALA A 395 0.81 -9.05 32.88
CA ALA A 395 -0.20 -9.65 33.75
C ALA A 395 0.44 -10.60 34.78
N ALA A 396 0.64 -10.03 35.98
CA ALA A 396 0.60 -10.68 37.29
C ALA A 396 1.54 -11.87 37.57
N VAL A 397 2.71 -11.58 38.16
CA VAL A 397 3.32 -12.46 39.16
C VAL A 397 3.65 -11.65 40.42
N ALA A 398 2.62 -11.12 41.08
CA ALA A 398 2.71 -10.66 42.46
C ALA A 398 2.03 -11.70 43.35
N GLY A 399 2.73 -12.79 43.66
CA GLY A 399 2.08 -13.86 44.40
C GLY A 399 2.88 -15.10 44.79
N VAL A 400 4.20 -15.15 44.68
CA VAL A 400 4.96 -16.31 45.19
C VAL A 400 6.33 -15.90 45.72
N VAL A 401 6.36 -15.11 46.81
CA VAL A 401 7.48 -15.19 47.76
C VAL A 401 6.91 -15.06 49.18
N ARG A 402 6.35 -16.16 49.68
CA ARG A 402 6.17 -16.36 51.12
C ARG A 402 6.64 -17.76 51.50
N ARG A 403 7.67 -17.77 52.35
CA ARG A 403 8.15 -18.85 53.23
C ARG A 403 8.72 -20.10 52.57
N LYS A 404 10.04 -20.22 52.68
CA LYS A 404 10.77 -21.03 53.69
C LYS A 404 12.15 -20.34 53.83
N GLU A 405 12.70 -20.14 55.01
CA GLU A 405 13.41 -21.18 55.76
C GLU A 405 13.38 -20.93 57.28
N ASP A 406 13.20 -22.02 58.01
CA ASP A 406 13.57 -22.17 59.41
C ASP A 406 15.08 -22.44 59.50
N LYS A 407 15.82 -21.57 60.21
CA LYS A 407 16.68 -21.91 61.37
C LYS A 407 17.38 -20.68 61.92
#